data_AF-A0AAU1Q085-F1
#
_entry.id   AF-A0AAU1Q085-F1
#
_cell.length_a   1.000
_cell.length_b   1.000
_cell.length_c   1.000
_cell.angle_alpha   90.00
_cell.angle_beta   90.00
_cell.angle_gamma   90.00
#
_symmetry.space_group_name_H-M   'P 1'
#
loop_
_entity.id
_entity.type
_entity.pdbx_description
1 polymer ?
#
loop_
_entity_poly.entity_id
_entity_poly.type
_entity_poly.pdbx_seq_one_letter_code
_entity_poly.pdbx_strand_id
1 'polypeptide(L)'
;MPDRHDSRDLESFATALADELPGQWRSEYHRHAEYPDQFPIAEDVWDMNMVSGAIAEVVLEHDAVLTRDDGVRLYIISRPRHHDEYLVGAMAPPGFEPDAFRGVREPDGIAVPDDPFRAADDITVDLLPRYDKALAQVQHNAAHPAPPAPAPAPAPEPERVVMTWFGDGLLAVKPESQEAARALHDNGFTWDPQELAFVLSGDDTVLQAKSVRSAGAQLATHGIGVVMRHPPTQPALETTAVPPAQQHIKPTARTR
;
A
#
# COMPACT_ATOMS: atom_id res chain seq x y z
N MET A 1 -1.13 -38.40 27.32
CA MET A 1 -2.39 -37.74 27.00
C MET A 1 -2.11 -36.25 27.13
N PRO A 2 -2.29 -35.41 26.09
CA PRO A 2 -2.20 -33.98 26.31
C PRO A 2 -3.44 -33.59 27.12
N ASP A 3 -3.23 -32.97 28.28
CA ASP A 3 -4.30 -32.38 29.07
C ASP A 3 -4.99 -31.32 28.19
N ARG A 4 -6.24 -31.57 27.83
CA ARG A 4 -7.14 -30.52 27.37
C ARG A 4 -7.28 -29.57 28.55
N HIS A 5 -6.57 -28.45 28.53
CA HIS A 5 -6.88 -27.35 29.44
C HIS A 5 -8.35 -27.03 29.25
N ASP A 6 -9.09 -27.02 30.36
CA ASP A 6 -10.53 -26.89 30.27
C ASP A 6 -10.79 -25.49 29.75
N SER A 7 -11.42 -25.40 28.58
CA SER A 7 -11.94 -24.14 28.01
C SER A 7 -12.64 -23.24 29.05
N ARG A 8 -13.19 -23.86 30.11
CA ARG A 8 -13.84 -23.18 31.24
C ARG A 8 -12.88 -22.42 32.15
N ASP A 9 -11.60 -22.76 32.17
CA ASP A 9 -10.60 -22.10 33.00
C ASP A 9 -10.33 -20.68 32.47
N LEU A 10 -10.16 -20.53 31.15
CA LEU A 10 -9.98 -19.21 30.53
C LEU A 10 -11.24 -18.33 30.64
N GLU A 11 -12.42 -18.90 30.36
CA GLU A 11 -13.69 -18.16 30.47
C GLU A 11 -13.93 -17.64 31.91
N SER A 12 -13.69 -18.50 32.90
CA SER A 12 -13.84 -18.15 34.32
C SER A 12 -12.81 -17.12 34.75
N PHE A 13 -11.54 -17.31 34.34
CA PHE A 13 -10.46 -16.37 34.61
C PHE A 13 -10.75 -14.99 34.02
N ALA A 14 -11.12 -14.91 32.73
CA ALA A 14 -11.42 -13.65 32.05
C ALA A 14 -12.62 -12.93 32.68
N THR A 15 -13.64 -13.68 33.10
CA THR A 15 -14.80 -13.11 33.81
C THR A 15 -14.39 -12.51 35.16
N ALA A 16 -13.63 -13.26 35.97
CA ALA A 16 -13.16 -12.75 37.26
C ALA A 16 -12.21 -11.56 37.09
N LEU A 17 -11.32 -11.61 36.07
CA LEU A 17 -10.41 -10.51 35.77
C LEU A 17 -11.15 -9.22 35.37
N ALA A 18 -12.25 -9.34 34.64
CA ALA A 18 -13.08 -8.19 34.29
C ALA A 18 -13.67 -7.47 35.53
N ASP A 19 -14.02 -8.24 36.57
CA ASP A 19 -14.54 -7.69 37.83
C ASP A 19 -13.44 -7.02 38.68
N GLU A 20 -12.19 -7.48 38.58
CA GLU A 20 -11.06 -6.95 39.36
C GLU A 20 -10.36 -5.74 38.70
N LEU A 21 -10.43 -5.62 37.37
CA LEU A 21 -9.81 -4.50 36.66
C LEU A 21 -10.49 -3.15 36.96
N PRO A 22 -9.72 -2.04 37.03
CA PRO A 22 -10.29 -0.73 37.28
C PRO A 22 -11.20 -0.28 36.12
N GLY A 23 -12.42 0.14 36.47
CA GLY A 23 -13.44 0.60 35.52
C GLY A 23 -14.62 -0.37 35.43
N GLN A 24 -15.26 -0.41 34.27
CA GLN A 24 -16.32 -1.38 33.97
C GLN A 24 -15.90 -2.16 32.74
N TRP A 25 -15.54 -3.43 32.94
CA TRP A 25 -15.11 -4.32 31.88
C TRP A 25 -16.15 -5.39 31.61
N ARG A 26 -16.30 -5.76 30.33
CA ARG A 26 -17.14 -6.86 29.88
C ARG A 26 -16.25 -7.91 29.26
N SER A 27 -16.47 -9.17 29.65
CA SER A 27 -15.76 -10.32 29.10
C SER A 27 -16.58 -10.97 27.97
N GLU A 28 -15.92 -11.26 26.86
CA GLU A 28 -16.45 -12.04 25.74
C GLU A 28 -15.51 -13.21 25.46
N TYR A 29 -16.00 -14.43 25.60
CA TYR A 29 -15.23 -15.65 25.39
C TYR A 29 -15.50 -16.24 24.00
N HIS A 30 -14.44 -16.68 23.32
CA HIS A 30 -14.52 -17.28 22.00
C HIS A 30 -13.84 -18.63 21.97
N ARG A 31 -14.43 -19.55 21.21
CA ARG A 31 -13.87 -20.86 20.93
C ARG A 31 -13.61 -20.99 19.44
N HIS A 32 -12.43 -21.46 19.09
CA HIS A 32 -12.03 -21.70 17.70
C HIS A 32 -12.20 -23.19 17.40
N ALA A 33 -12.96 -23.51 16.36
CA ALA A 33 -13.13 -24.89 15.93
C ALA A 33 -11.96 -25.32 15.02
N GLU A 34 -11.46 -24.37 14.22
CA GLU A 34 -10.36 -24.56 13.27
C GLU A 34 -9.35 -23.41 13.40
N TYR A 35 -8.11 -23.65 12.98
CA TYR A 35 -7.03 -22.65 13.02
C TYR A 35 -7.39 -21.30 12.36
N PRO A 36 -8.10 -21.24 11.21
CA PRO A 36 -8.49 -19.98 10.62
C PRO A 36 -9.43 -19.13 11.51
N ASP A 37 -10.15 -19.76 12.45
CA ASP A 37 -11.16 -19.08 13.27
C ASP A 37 -10.54 -18.14 14.32
N GLN A 38 -9.24 -18.24 14.58
CA GLN A 38 -8.54 -17.38 15.56
C GLN A 38 -8.19 -15.99 14.98
N PHE A 39 -8.01 -15.89 13.66
CA PHE A 39 -7.50 -14.67 13.02
C PHE A 39 -8.44 -13.46 13.04
N PRO A 40 -9.77 -13.60 12.85
CA PRO A 40 -10.65 -12.43 12.80
C PRO A 40 -10.59 -11.53 14.04
N ILE A 41 -10.26 -12.09 15.21
CA ILE A 41 -10.10 -11.34 16.46
C ILE A 41 -8.61 -11.02 16.68
N ALA A 42 -7.73 -11.98 16.40
CA ALA A 42 -6.29 -11.80 16.60
C ALA A 42 -5.67 -10.74 15.68
N GLU A 43 -6.25 -10.44 14.51
CA GLU A 43 -5.81 -9.36 13.61
C GLU A 43 -5.91 -7.97 14.27
N ASP A 44 -6.78 -7.81 15.25
CA ASP A 44 -6.92 -6.57 16.03
C ASP A 44 -5.89 -6.49 17.18
N VAL A 45 -5.08 -7.51 17.43
CA VAL A 45 -4.08 -7.46 18.51
C VAL A 45 -2.99 -6.45 18.16
N TRP A 46 -2.80 -5.47 19.04
CA TRP A 46 -1.83 -4.40 18.87
C TRP A 46 -0.43 -4.80 19.36
N ASP A 47 -0.34 -5.80 20.24
CA ASP A 47 0.96 -6.37 20.64
C ASP A 47 1.71 -6.92 19.42
N MET A 48 3.02 -6.64 19.33
CA MET A 48 3.90 -7.20 18.30
C MET A 48 4.98 -8.13 18.89
N ASN A 49 4.77 -8.62 20.12
CA ASN A 49 5.75 -9.41 20.87
C ASN A 49 5.16 -10.76 21.30
N MET A 50 4.85 -10.94 22.60
CA MET A 50 4.57 -12.27 23.17
C MET A 50 3.22 -12.84 22.71
N VAL A 51 2.19 -12.01 22.62
CA VAL A 51 0.83 -12.42 22.27
C VAL A 51 0.79 -12.73 20.78
N SER A 52 1.33 -11.83 19.95
CA SER A 52 1.47 -12.04 18.50
C SER A 52 2.31 -13.28 18.16
N GLY A 53 3.41 -13.51 18.89
CA GLY A 53 4.21 -14.73 18.74
C GLY A 53 3.42 -16.00 19.05
N ALA A 54 2.65 -16.01 20.14
CA ALA A 54 1.84 -17.16 20.53
C ALA A 54 0.74 -17.48 19.50
N ILE A 55 0.06 -16.46 18.96
CA ILE A 55 -0.94 -16.61 17.90
C ILE A 55 -0.34 -17.22 16.63
N ALA A 56 0.87 -16.80 16.25
CA ALA A 56 1.53 -17.25 15.03
C ALA A 56 2.09 -18.68 15.13
N GLU A 57 2.47 -19.12 16.33
CA GLU A 57 3.15 -20.40 16.54
C GLU A 57 2.19 -21.56 16.90
N VAL A 58 1.01 -21.26 17.44
CA VAL A 58 0.13 -22.27 18.04
C VAL A 58 -1.32 -22.08 17.58
N VAL A 59 -2.04 -23.19 17.39
CA VAL A 59 -3.50 -23.17 17.22
C VAL A 59 -4.12 -22.89 18.57
N LEU A 60 -4.68 -21.71 18.73
CA LEU A 60 -5.44 -21.33 19.92
C LEU A 60 -6.80 -22.03 19.84
N GLU A 61 -7.16 -22.81 20.87
CA GLU A 61 -8.49 -23.43 20.93
C GLU A 61 -9.57 -22.43 21.36
N HIS A 62 -9.16 -21.36 22.06
CA HIS A 62 -10.05 -20.36 22.61
C HIS A 62 -9.29 -19.09 23.01
N ASP A 63 -10.02 -17.98 23.02
CA ASP A 63 -9.55 -16.68 23.50
C ASP A 63 -10.65 -15.97 24.32
N ALA A 64 -10.28 -14.88 24.97
CA ALA A 64 -11.24 -13.97 25.56
C ALA A 64 -10.86 -12.51 25.27
N VAL A 65 -11.87 -11.67 25.06
CA VAL A 65 -11.73 -10.24 24.88
C VAL A 65 -12.38 -9.53 26.06
N LEU A 66 -11.63 -8.68 26.75
CA LEU A 66 -12.18 -7.76 27.73
C LEU A 66 -12.35 -6.38 27.10
N THR A 67 -13.56 -5.83 27.16
CA THR A 67 -13.87 -4.49 26.65
C THR A 67 -14.29 -3.58 27.79
N ARG A 68 -13.56 -2.49 27.99
CA ARG A 68 -13.94 -1.41 28.90
C ARG A 68 -14.98 -0.50 28.24
N ASP A 69 -15.79 0.18 29.05
CA ASP A 69 -16.85 1.10 28.60
C ASP A 69 -16.38 2.24 27.68
N ASP A 70 -15.13 2.66 27.79
CA ASP A 70 -14.48 3.64 26.92
C ASP A 70 -13.94 3.07 25.60
N GLY A 71 -14.11 1.76 25.36
CA GLY A 71 -13.68 1.06 24.16
C GLY A 71 -12.25 0.53 24.18
N VAL A 72 -11.53 0.64 25.32
CA VAL A 72 -10.26 -0.07 25.51
C VAL A 72 -10.51 -1.58 25.52
N ARG A 73 -9.70 -2.34 24.78
CA ARG A 73 -9.88 -3.77 24.58
C ARG A 73 -8.62 -4.55 24.90
N LEU A 74 -8.73 -5.60 25.71
CA LEU A 74 -7.65 -6.53 26.03
C LEU A 74 -7.95 -7.91 25.45
N TYR A 75 -6.93 -8.54 24.85
CA TYR A 75 -6.98 -9.89 24.32
C TYR A 75 -6.28 -10.86 25.28
N ILE A 76 -6.91 -11.97 25.61
CA ILE A 76 -6.41 -12.94 26.60
C ILE A 76 -6.39 -14.34 25.99
N ILE A 77 -5.25 -15.01 26.13
CA ILE A 77 -5.05 -16.41 25.73
C ILE A 77 -4.27 -17.16 26.81
N SER A 78 -4.45 -18.48 26.89
CA SER A 78 -3.57 -19.31 27.72
C SER A 78 -2.14 -19.25 27.20
N ARG A 79 -1.15 -19.18 28.09
CA ARG A 79 0.25 -19.14 27.68
C ARG A 79 0.73 -20.53 27.22
N PRO A 80 1.19 -20.70 25.98
CA PRO A 80 1.69 -22.00 25.53
C PRO A 80 2.84 -22.51 26.42
N ARG A 81 2.75 -23.76 26.88
CA ARG A 81 3.72 -24.44 27.76
C ARG A 81 3.83 -23.89 29.20
N HIS A 82 2.94 -22.99 29.60
CA HIS A 82 2.89 -22.42 30.96
C HIS A 82 1.44 -22.47 31.47
N HIS A 83 1.08 -23.56 32.13
CA HIS A 83 -0.31 -23.91 32.45
C HIS A 83 -0.97 -23.02 33.49
N ASP A 84 -0.18 -22.34 34.32
CA ASP A 84 -0.64 -21.47 35.40
C ASP A 84 -0.52 -19.97 35.03
N GLU A 85 -0.41 -19.68 33.72
CA GLU A 85 -0.21 -18.32 33.22
C GLU A 85 -1.06 -18.03 31.97
N TYR A 86 -1.45 -16.77 31.84
CA TYR A 86 -2.14 -16.22 30.68
C TYR A 86 -1.28 -15.15 30.02
N LEU A 87 -1.46 -14.97 28.71
CA LEU A 87 -0.93 -13.82 27.99
C LEU A 87 -2.05 -12.80 27.78
N VAL A 88 -1.74 -11.54 28.06
CA VAL A 88 -2.67 -10.42 27.90
C VAL A 88 -2.04 -9.37 26.99
N GLY A 89 -2.74 -9.03 25.90
CA GLY A 89 -2.32 -8.06 24.91
C GLY A 89 -3.31 -6.92 24.75
N ALA A 90 -2.82 -5.73 24.41
CA ALA A 90 -3.67 -4.64 23.95
C ALA A 90 -4.25 -4.96 22.57
N MET A 91 -5.50 -4.60 22.31
CA MET A 91 -6.07 -4.59 20.96
C MET A 91 -6.06 -3.17 20.40
N ALA A 92 -5.91 -3.02 19.09
CA ALA A 92 -5.94 -1.73 18.44
C ALA A 92 -7.34 -1.11 18.59
N PRO A 93 -7.45 0.19 18.89
CA PRO A 93 -8.74 0.86 18.91
C PRO A 93 -9.37 0.85 17.50
N PRO A 94 -10.65 0.49 17.37
CA PRO A 94 -11.30 0.49 16.06
C PRO A 94 -11.54 1.93 15.57
N GLY A 95 -11.72 2.08 14.26
CA GLY A 95 -12.15 3.36 13.66
C GLY A 95 -11.05 4.39 13.40
N PHE A 96 -9.78 4.02 13.54
CA PHE A 96 -8.64 4.85 13.14
C PHE A 96 -8.06 4.38 11.81
N GLU A 97 -7.70 5.34 10.95
CA GLU A 97 -6.98 5.06 9.70
C GLU A 97 -5.57 4.51 9.98
N PRO A 98 -5.01 3.64 9.11
CA PRO A 98 -3.69 3.03 9.33
C PRO A 98 -2.57 4.05 9.58
N ASP A 99 -2.63 5.22 8.95
CA ASP A 99 -1.64 6.29 9.15
C ASP A 99 -1.62 6.86 10.57
N ALA A 100 -2.72 6.75 11.34
CA ALA A 100 -2.76 7.18 12.73
C ALA A 100 -1.86 6.32 13.63
N PHE A 101 -1.61 5.07 13.26
CA PHE A 101 -0.71 4.16 13.98
C PHE A 101 0.76 4.35 13.63
N ARG A 102 1.08 5.18 12.63
CA ARG A 102 2.45 5.36 12.15
C ARG A 102 3.35 5.93 13.26
N GLY A 103 4.43 5.21 13.54
CA GLY A 103 5.44 5.61 14.54
C GLY A 103 4.96 5.53 15.99
N VAL A 104 3.79 4.95 16.23
CA VAL A 104 3.32 4.65 17.59
C VAL A 104 4.02 3.39 18.06
N ARG A 105 4.64 3.45 19.24
CA ARG A 105 5.16 2.25 19.88
C ARG A 105 4.00 1.42 20.40
N GLU A 106 3.90 0.18 19.92
CA GLU A 106 2.89 -0.78 20.29
C GLU A 106 2.98 -1.14 21.79
N PRO A 107 1.84 -1.33 22.49
CA PRO A 107 1.85 -1.79 23.86
C PRO A 107 2.19 -3.28 23.91
N ASP A 108 3.43 -3.59 24.30
CA ASP A 108 3.88 -4.99 24.45
C ASP A 108 2.98 -5.76 25.45
N GLY A 109 2.48 -6.92 25.07
CA GLY A 109 1.69 -7.79 25.95
C GLY A 109 2.49 -8.26 27.16
N ILE A 110 1.79 -8.76 28.17
CA ILE A 110 2.39 -9.29 29.41
C ILE A 110 1.93 -10.72 29.67
N ALA A 111 2.74 -11.49 30.39
CA ALA A 111 2.32 -12.74 30.98
C ALA A 111 1.85 -12.46 32.41
N VAL A 112 0.70 -13.02 32.80
CA VAL A 112 0.10 -12.85 34.12
C VAL A 112 -0.17 -14.21 34.74
N PRO A 113 -0.16 -14.33 36.08
CA PRO A 113 -0.54 -15.56 36.76
C PRO A 113 -2.04 -15.88 36.56
N ASP A 114 -2.42 -17.11 36.87
CA ASP A 114 -3.81 -17.57 36.88
C ASP A 114 -4.69 -17.01 38.03
N ASP A 115 -4.11 -16.22 38.93
CA ASP A 115 -4.80 -15.47 39.99
C ASP A 115 -5.33 -14.12 39.43
N PRO A 116 -6.66 -13.94 39.27
CA PRO A 116 -7.24 -12.74 38.67
C PRO A 116 -6.88 -11.45 39.42
N PHE A 117 -6.73 -11.50 40.74
CA PHE A 117 -6.40 -10.30 41.54
C PHE A 117 -4.97 -9.83 41.25
N ARG A 118 -4.02 -10.76 41.21
CA ARG A 118 -2.63 -10.45 40.84
C ARG A 118 -2.49 -10.03 39.39
N ALA A 119 -3.19 -10.73 38.49
CA ALA A 119 -3.24 -10.38 37.09
C ALA A 119 -3.79 -8.96 36.88
N ALA A 120 -4.85 -8.58 37.60
CA ALA A 120 -5.42 -7.23 37.52
C ALA A 120 -4.43 -6.16 37.99
N ASP A 121 -3.67 -6.41 39.06
CA ASP A 121 -2.61 -5.51 39.53
C ASP A 121 -1.53 -5.34 38.46
N ASP A 122 -0.98 -6.44 37.93
CA ASP A 122 0.05 -6.44 36.88
C ASP A 122 -0.43 -5.67 35.62
N ILE A 123 -1.66 -5.93 35.17
CA ILE A 123 -2.26 -5.23 34.03
C ILE A 123 -2.42 -3.73 34.32
N THR A 124 -2.83 -3.37 35.53
CA THR A 124 -3.06 -1.98 35.93
C THR A 124 -1.77 -1.18 36.05
N VAL A 125 -0.71 -1.79 36.59
CA VAL A 125 0.56 -1.08 36.82
C VAL A 125 1.48 -1.08 35.60
N ASP A 126 1.33 -2.04 34.68
CA ASP A 126 2.22 -2.20 33.52
C ASP A 126 1.51 -2.01 32.16
N LEU A 127 0.56 -2.89 31.82
CA LEU A 127 -0.01 -2.91 30.48
C LEU A 127 -0.89 -1.69 30.18
N LEU A 128 -1.81 -1.31 31.07
CA LEU A 128 -2.73 -0.20 30.86
C LEU A 128 -2.01 1.16 30.67
N PRO A 129 -0.99 1.54 31.47
CA PRO A 129 -0.25 2.77 31.23
C PRO A 129 0.43 2.82 29.85
N ARG A 130 0.92 1.69 29.35
CA ARG A 130 1.53 1.60 28.01
C ARG A 130 0.48 1.68 26.91
N TYR A 131 -0.67 1.04 27.11
CA TYR A 131 -1.84 1.18 26.25
C TYR A 131 -2.27 2.65 26.15
N ASP A 132 -2.56 3.29 27.28
CA ASP A 132 -3.08 4.67 27.33
C ASP A 132 -2.14 5.63 26.60
N LYS A 133 -0.82 5.45 26.77
CA LYS A 133 0.19 6.23 26.05
C LYS A 133 0.14 6.01 24.54
N ALA A 134 0.01 4.77 24.08
CA ALA A 134 -0.08 4.46 22.66
C ALA A 134 -1.39 5.02 22.06
N LEU A 135 -2.52 4.85 22.76
CA LEU A 135 -3.82 5.37 22.36
C LEU A 135 -3.80 6.90 22.23
N ALA A 136 -3.22 7.60 23.20
CA ALA A 136 -3.06 9.04 23.14
C ALA A 136 -2.23 9.49 21.93
N GLN A 137 -1.21 8.72 21.55
CA GLN A 137 -0.41 9.01 20.35
C GLN A 137 -1.20 8.75 19.06
N VAL A 138 -1.98 7.68 18.97
CA VAL A 138 -2.86 7.41 17.82
C VAL A 138 -3.88 8.52 17.65
N GLN A 139 -4.54 8.94 18.74
CA GLN A 139 -5.47 10.07 18.73
C GLN A 139 -4.79 11.37 18.28
N HIS A 140 -3.56 11.62 18.73
CA HIS A 140 -2.77 12.77 18.31
C HIS A 140 -2.46 12.72 16.80
N ASN A 141 -2.01 11.59 16.28
CA ASN A 141 -1.70 11.41 14.86
C ASN A 141 -2.96 11.55 13.99
N ALA A 142 -4.09 11.01 14.43
CA ALA A 142 -5.37 11.14 13.74
C ALA A 142 -5.87 12.60 13.67
N ALA A 143 -5.64 13.38 14.73
CA ALA A 143 -5.95 14.80 14.75
C ALA A 143 -4.96 15.66 13.92
N HIS A 144 -3.78 15.13 13.62
CA HIS A 144 -2.70 15.80 12.87
C HIS A 144 -2.22 14.91 11.72
N PRO A 145 -3.09 14.62 10.73
CA PRO A 145 -2.75 13.72 9.64
C PRO A 145 -1.51 14.24 8.91
N ALA A 146 -0.59 13.33 8.62
CA ALA A 146 0.59 13.66 7.84
C ALA A 146 0.16 14.23 6.47
N PRO A 147 0.90 15.21 5.92
CA PRO A 147 0.66 15.65 4.55
C PRO A 147 0.66 14.44 3.62
N PRO A 148 -0.25 14.37 2.63
CA PRO A 148 -0.27 13.27 1.68
C PRO A 148 1.12 13.12 1.08
N ALA A 149 1.61 11.87 1.03
CA ALA A 149 2.89 11.59 0.41
C ALA A 149 2.90 12.21 -1.00
N PRO A 150 4.02 12.81 -1.45
CA PRO A 150 4.15 13.25 -2.83
C PRO A 150 3.73 12.09 -3.73
N ALA A 151 2.86 12.36 -4.71
CA ALA A 151 2.43 11.35 -5.65
C ALA A 151 3.68 10.61 -6.18
N PRO A 152 3.67 9.27 -6.24
CA PRO A 152 4.78 8.53 -6.80
C PRO A 152 5.11 9.13 -8.16
N ALA A 153 6.39 9.42 -8.40
CA ALA A 153 6.82 9.95 -9.69
C ALA A 153 6.22 9.07 -10.79
N PRO A 154 5.65 9.65 -11.86
CA PRO A 154 5.09 8.86 -12.95
C PRO A 154 6.13 7.83 -13.38
N ALA A 155 5.72 6.56 -13.47
CA ALA A 155 6.60 5.49 -13.91
C ALA A 155 7.32 5.94 -15.19
N PRO A 156 8.63 5.65 -15.35
CA PRO A 156 9.35 6.03 -16.56
C PRO A 156 8.57 5.49 -17.76
N GLU A 157 8.18 6.37 -18.67
CA GLU A 157 7.43 5.96 -19.85
C GLU A 157 8.26 4.90 -20.59
N PRO A 158 7.65 3.76 -21.00
CA PRO A 158 8.38 2.76 -21.77
C PRO A 158 8.93 3.43 -23.01
N GLU A 159 10.19 3.16 -23.34
CA GLU A 159 10.86 3.72 -24.51
C GLU A 159 10.00 3.48 -25.77
N ARG A 160 9.78 4.53 -26.57
CA ARG A 160 8.97 4.46 -27.80
C ARG A 160 9.77 4.92 -28.99
N VAL A 161 9.80 4.09 -30.02
CA VAL A 161 10.36 4.42 -31.33
C VAL A 161 9.23 4.88 -32.25
N VAL A 162 9.33 6.12 -32.72
CA VAL A 162 8.37 6.70 -33.67
C VAL A 162 8.87 6.47 -35.10
N MET A 163 8.10 5.74 -35.89
CA MET A 163 8.36 5.51 -37.31
C MET A 163 7.47 6.41 -38.16
N THR A 164 8.07 7.26 -38.99
CA THR A 164 7.33 8.23 -39.81
C THR A 164 7.29 7.81 -41.28
N TRP A 165 6.10 7.50 -41.79
CA TRP A 165 5.86 7.01 -43.15
C TRP A 165 5.59 8.15 -44.12
N PHE A 166 6.54 8.46 -44.99
CA PHE A 166 6.41 9.50 -46.01
C PHE A 166 5.70 8.97 -47.27
N GLY A 167 5.01 9.88 -47.98
CA GLY A 167 4.15 9.55 -49.12
C GLY A 167 4.89 9.05 -50.37
N ASP A 168 6.21 9.09 -50.36
CA ASP A 168 7.14 8.53 -51.35
C ASP A 168 7.55 7.08 -51.03
N GLY A 169 7.02 6.49 -49.97
CA GLY A 169 7.39 5.14 -49.51
C GLY A 169 8.61 5.13 -48.59
N LEU A 170 9.15 6.29 -48.23
CA LEU A 170 10.27 6.40 -47.30
C LEU A 170 9.78 6.26 -45.85
N LEU A 171 10.47 5.47 -45.04
CA LEU A 171 10.18 5.38 -43.60
C LEU A 171 11.39 5.84 -42.79
N ALA A 172 11.25 6.90 -41.99
CA ALA A 172 12.32 7.41 -41.14
C ALA A 172 12.06 7.16 -39.65
N VAL A 173 13.10 6.78 -38.92
CA VAL A 173 13.04 6.40 -37.51
C VAL A 173 14.22 7.00 -36.75
N LYS A 174 13.97 7.64 -35.61
CA LYS A 174 15.02 8.16 -34.72
C LYS A 174 15.07 7.31 -33.44
N PRO A 175 15.99 6.35 -33.33
CA PRO A 175 16.13 5.54 -32.12
C PRO A 175 16.78 6.35 -30.99
N GLU A 176 16.29 6.17 -29.77
CA GLU A 176 16.86 6.79 -28.56
C GLU A 176 17.85 5.85 -27.84
N SER A 177 17.78 4.54 -28.11
CA SER A 177 18.70 3.52 -27.60
C SER A 177 19.55 2.86 -28.68
N GLN A 178 20.69 2.30 -28.25
CA GLN A 178 21.57 1.51 -29.11
C GLN A 178 20.91 0.20 -29.53
N GLU A 179 20.09 -0.38 -28.66
CA GLU A 179 19.26 -1.57 -28.93
C GLU A 179 18.27 -1.31 -30.06
N ALA A 180 17.58 -0.16 -30.04
CA ALA A 180 16.67 0.23 -31.12
C ALA A 180 17.41 0.43 -32.45
N ALA A 181 18.58 1.08 -32.43
CA ALA A 181 19.39 1.27 -33.62
C ALA A 181 19.85 -0.06 -34.26
N ARG A 182 20.25 -1.04 -33.44
CA ARG A 182 20.63 -2.38 -33.91
C ARG A 182 19.45 -3.13 -34.53
N ALA A 183 18.30 -3.13 -33.87
CA ALA A 183 17.09 -3.78 -34.39
C ALA A 183 16.64 -3.18 -35.74
N LEU A 184 16.77 -1.86 -35.93
CA LEU A 184 16.47 -1.21 -37.21
C LEU A 184 17.46 -1.62 -38.30
N HIS A 185 18.76 -1.59 -37.99
CA HIS A 185 19.81 -1.98 -38.93
C HIS A 185 19.65 -3.43 -39.43
N ASP A 186 19.41 -4.37 -38.52
CA ASP A 186 19.25 -5.81 -38.84
C ASP A 186 18.04 -6.10 -39.73
N ASN A 187 17.05 -5.20 -39.76
CA ASN A 187 15.83 -5.32 -40.56
C ASN A 187 15.85 -4.50 -41.85
N GLY A 188 17.02 -3.99 -42.24
CA GLY A 188 17.24 -3.35 -43.54
C GLY A 188 17.08 -1.84 -43.54
N PHE A 189 16.97 -1.19 -42.38
CA PHE A 189 17.03 0.27 -42.29
C PHE A 189 18.49 0.72 -42.34
N THR A 190 18.79 1.74 -43.13
CA THR A 190 20.14 2.32 -43.24
C THR A 190 20.19 3.68 -42.55
N TRP A 191 21.30 4.00 -41.91
CA TRP A 191 21.47 5.32 -41.31
C TRP A 191 21.68 6.37 -42.40
N ASP A 192 20.78 7.35 -42.46
CA ASP A 192 20.93 8.54 -43.30
C ASP A 192 21.49 9.70 -42.47
N PRO A 193 22.74 10.14 -42.71
CA PRO A 193 23.34 11.25 -42.00
C PRO A 193 22.70 12.61 -42.31
N GLN A 194 21.94 12.76 -43.40
CA GLN A 194 21.22 14.00 -43.70
C GLN A 194 19.99 14.17 -42.81
N GLU A 195 19.21 13.10 -42.62
CA GLU A 195 17.99 13.10 -41.81
C GLU A 195 18.24 12.81 -40.33
N LEU A 196 19.47 12.38 -39.99
CA LEU A 196 19.87 11.86 -38.68
C LEU A 196 18.89 10.79 -38.19
N ALA A 197 18.52 9.89 -39.10
CA ALA A 197 17.51 8.86 -38.88
C ALA A 197 17.86 7.57 -39.63
N PHE A 198 17.33 6.46 -39.15
CA PHE A 198 17.29 5.20 -39.88
C PHE A 198 16.17 5.24 -40.91
N VAL A 199 16.53 5.02 -42.17
CA VAL A 199 15.66 5.15 -43.31
C VAL A 199 15.49 3.81 -44.01
N LEU A 200 14.25 3.47 -44.38
CA LEU A 200 13.94 2.33 -45.23
C LEU A 200 13.41 2.87 -46.57
N SER A 201 14.22 2.76 -47.62
CA SER A 201 13.86 3.16 -48.99
C SER A 201 13.54 1.93 -49.84
N GLY A 202 12.49 1.98 -50.64
CA GLY A 202 12.18 0.91 -51.59
C GLY A 202 10.87 1.12 -52.34
N ASP A 203 10.84 0.71 -53.61
CA ASP A 203 9.62 0.78 -54.45
C ASP A 203 8.70 -0.45 -54.22
N ASP A 204 9.18 -1.46 -53.49
CA ASP A 204 8.43 -2.67 -53.13
C ASP A 204 7.79 -2.54 -51.74
N THR A 205 6.54 -2.10 -51.75
CA THR A 205 5.70 -1.93 -50.56
C THR A 205 5.51 -3.22 -49.74
N VAL A 206 5.61 -4.41 -50.35
CA VAL A 206 5.45 -5.70 -49.65
C VAL A 206 6.70 -6.04 -48.85
N LEU A 207 7.88 -5.82 -49.43
CA LEU A 207 9.16 -5.98 -48.72
C LEU A 207 9.29 -4.97 -47.58
N GLN A 208 8.89 -3.71 -47.79
CA GLN A 208 8.89 -2.70 -46.75
C GLN A 208 7.96 -3.06 -45.58
N ALA A 209 6.72 -3.45 -45.87
CA ALA A 209 5.79 -3.87 -44.82
C ALA A 209 6.29 -5.08 -44.02
N LYS A 210 7.04 -5.98 -44.66
CA LYS A 210 7.69 -7.11 -43.97
C LYS A 210 8.82 -6.63 -43.04
N SER A 211 9.72 -5.78 -43.52
CA SER A 211 10.80 -5.20 -42.72
C SER A 211 10.29 -4.41 -41.51
N VAL A 212 9.22 -3.62 -41.67
CA VAL A 212 8.58 -2.87 -40.57
C VAL A 212 8.01 -3.80 -39.51
N ARG A 213 7.31 -4.86 -39.91
CA ARG A 213 6.75 -5.85 -38.97
C ARG A 213 7.84 -6.60 -38.21
N SER A 214 8.91 -7.00 -38.90
CA SER A 214 10.04 -7.69 -38.26
C SER A 214 10.81 -6.79 -37.30
N ALA A 215 11.06 -5.54 -37.68
CA ALA A 215 11.65 -4.54 -36.78
C ALA A 215 10.77 -4.30 -35.55
N GLY A 216 9.45 -4.17 -35.74
CA GLY A 216 8.51 -4.00 -34.64
C GLY A 216 8.47 -5.17 -33.66
N ALA A 217 8.53 -6.41 -34.16
CA ALA A 217 8.59 -7.60 -33.30
C ALA A 217 9.91 -7.69 -32.50
N GLN A 218 11.03 -7.32 -33.11
CA GLN A 218 12.33 -7.30 -32.43
C GLN A 218 12.39 -6.20 -31.36
N LEU A 219 11.89 -4.99 -31.66
CA LEU A 219 11.78 -3.89 -30.70
C LEU A 219 10.87 -4.25 -29.51
N ALA A 220 9.74 -4.94 -29.76
CA ALA A 220 8.84 -5.41 -28.71
C ALA A 220 9.50 -6.42 -27.76
N THR A 221 10.47 -7.21 -28.25
CA THR A 221 11.23 -8.16 -27.41
C THR A 221 12.13 -7.43 -26.40
N HIS A 222 12.50 -6.19 -26.70
CA HIS A 222 13.27 -5.30 -25.82
C HIS A 222 12.38 -4.36 -24.98
N GLY A 223 11.05 -4.54 -25.00
CA GLY A 223 10.11 -3.69 -24.28
C GLY A 223 9.92 -2.30 -24.90
N ILE A 224 10.38 -2.10 -26.15
CA ILE A 224 10.30 -0.83 -26.86
C ILE A 224 9.01 -0.79 -27.68
N GLY A 225 8.17 0.21 -27.41
CA GLY A 225 6.93 0.42 -28.15
C GLY A 225 7.21 1.02 -29.53
N VAL A 226 6.45 0.61 -30.55
CA VAL A 226 6.52 1.21 -31.89
C VAL A 226 5.27 2.03 -32.15
N VAL A 227 5.45 3.29 -32.56
CA VAL A 227 4.36 4.17 -32.98
C VAL A 227 4.54 4.53 -34.45
N MET A 228 3.57 4.17 -35.29
CA MET A 228 3.54 4.60 -36.69
C MET A 228 2.88 5.98 -36.77
N ARG A 229 3.54 6.92 -37.46
CA ARG A 229 2.97 8.23 -37.79
C ARG A 229 3.06 8.46 -39.30
N HIS A 230 2.06 9.11 -39.86
CA HIS A 230 2.17 9.74 -41.17
C HIS A 230 2.62 11.19 -40.95
N PRO A 231 3.45 11.77 -41.83
CA PRO A 231 3.79 13.19 -41.75
C PRO A 231 2.48 13.98 -41.82
N PRO A 232 2.34 15.03 -41.02
CA PRO A 232 1.18 15.91 -41.14
C PRO A 232 1.11 16.44 -42.56
N THR A 233 -0.05 16.30 -43.21
CA THR A 233 -0.33 16.96 -44.49
C THR A 233 -0.21 18.47 -44.23
N GLN A 234 0.84 19.09 -44.75
CA GLN A 234 1.12 20.51 -44.52
C GLN A 234 -0.04 21.35 -45.07
N PRO A 235 -0.73 22.17 -44.26
CA PRO A 235 -1.64 23.19 -44.78
C PRO A 235 -0.82 24.25 -45.50
N ALA A 236 -1.31 24.71 -46.65
CA ALA A 236 -0.74 25.84 -47.38
C ALA A 236 -0.58 27.06 -46.45
N LEU A 237 0.50 27.82 -46.64
CA LEU A 237 0.80 29.08 -45.97
C LEU A 237 -0.41 30.03 -46.05
N GLU A 238 -1.15 30.20 -44.96
CA GLU A 238 -2.14 31.27 -44.82
C GLU A 238 -1.88 32.11 -43.56
N THR A 239 -1.40 33.32 -43.84
CA THR A 239 -1.56 34.62 -43.18
C THR A 239 -1.99 34.65 -41.71
N THR A 240 -1.08 35.22 -40.91
CA THR A 240 -1.22 35.68 -39.52
C THR A 240 -2.52 36.45 -39.26
N ALA A 241 -3.34 35.97 -38.32
CA ALA A 241 -4.46 36.73 -37.75
C ALA A 241 -4.04 37.31 -36.38
N VAL A 242 -4.21 38.63 -36.23
CA VAL A 242 -3.92 39.42 -35.03
C VAL A 242 -5.03 39.24 -33.98
N PRO A 243 -4.72 39.06 -32.68
CA PRO A 243 -5.74 38.99 -31.64
C PRO A 243 -6.26 40.40 -31.23
N PRO A 244 -7.57 40.57 -30.93
CA PRO A 244 -8.12 41.87 -30.55
C PRO A 244 -7.80 42.25 -29.09
N ALA A 245 -7.67 43.56 -28.86
CA ALA A 245 -7.25 44.18 -27.61
C ALA A 245 -8.28 44.07 -26.47
N GLN A 246 -7.80 43.73 -25.26
CA GLN A 246 -8.55 43.73 -24.00
C GLN A 246 -8.81 45.16 -23.50
N GLN A 247 -10.08 45.50 -23.28
CA GLN A 247 -10.51 46.78 -22.73
C GLN A 247 -10.24 46.85 -21.21
N HIS A 248 -9.40 47.80 -20.80
CA HIS A 248 -9.15 48.12 -19.39
C HIS A 248 -10.33 48.90 -18.79
N ILE A 249 -10.89 48.38 -17.70
CA ILE A 249 -11.88 49.05 -16.87
C ILE A 249 -11.13 50.04 -15.94
N LYS A 250 -11.47 51.33 -16.01
CA LYS A 250 -10.90 52.38 -15.14
C LYS A 250 -11.59 52.40 -13.76
N PRO A 251 -10.87 52.55 -12.64
CA PRO A 251 -11.47 52.81 -11.34
C PRO A 251 -11.78 54.30 -11.18
N THR A 252 -12.98 54.62 -10.66
CA THR A 252 -13.40 55.98 -10.34
C THR A 252 -13.01 56.32 -8.90
N ALA A 253 -12.28 57.41 -8.70
CA ALA A 253 -11.97 57.96 -7.38
C ALA A 253 -12.39 59.44 -7.27
N ARG A 254 -12.99 59.75 -6.10
CA ARG A 254 -13.01 61.00 -5.32
C ARG A 254 -13.98 62.17 -5.63
N THR A 255 -14.88 62.37 -4.66
CA THR A 255 -15.02 63.54 -3.74
C THR A 255 -15.57 64.88 -4.26
N ARG A 256 -16.72 65.29 -3.70
CA ARG A 256 -16.85 66.50 -2.86
C ARG A 256 -18.05 66.39 -1.93
#